data_AF-A0A2U1NEE0-F1
#
_entry.id   AF-A0A2U1NEE0-F1
#
_cell.length_a   1.000
_cell.length_b   1.000
_cell.length_c   1.000
_cell.angle_alpha   90.00
_cell.angle_beta   90.00
_cell.angle_gamma   90.00
#
_symmetry.space_group_name_H-M   'P 1'
#
loop_
_entity.id
_entity.type
_entity.pdbx_description
1 polymer ?
#
loop_
_entity_poly.entity_id
_entity_poly.type
_entity_poly.pdbx_seq_one_letter_code
_entity_poly.pdbx_strand_id
1 'polypeptide(L)'
;MSPPKAPDFDDNLEVSQLEPFIENLSRARRSKPFKVTVPAYFKKWLNEAPPKAQFFFPWGDENNVVDRRFWECLLGTGAWSAGWLRDEVLFPINEPRKHWALGELHIHTGVVTIYDSFRHHTYRHIWWNKTMPEIFGYRLPKYLKEHGVLSAKGIETDGYAITWKFADNVPQQCTDYGDCGIWVCINLYRLCHNMSLNAEDPAKTAIAYRERMVDYLWKQKIEI
;
A
#
# COMPACT_ATOMS: atom_id res chain seq x y z
N MET A 1 33.44 -12.90 -4.98
CA MET A 1 32.55 -13.04 -6.16
C MET A 1 31.64 -11.84 -6.18
N SER A 2 31.69 -11.03 -7.24
CA SER A 2 30.74 -9.94 -7.43
C SER A 2 29.34 -10.52 -7.66
N PRO A 3 28.26 -9.85 -7.23
CA PRO A 3 26.90 -10.29 -7.58
C PRO A 3 26.74 -10.34 -9.11
N PRO A 4 25.92 -11.28 -9.63
CA PRO A 4 25.64 -11.34 -11.05
C PRO A 4 25.08 -9.99 -11.52
N LYS A 5 25.57 -9.48 -12.65
CA LYS A 5 24.92 -8.36 -13.34
C LYS A 5 23.51 -8.81 -13.70
N ALA A 6 22.52 -7.96 -13.39
CA ALA A 6 21.15 -8.15 -13.85
C ALA A 6 21.15 -8.26 -15.40
N PRO A 7 20.29 -9.12 -15.98
CA PRO A 7 20.12 -9.17 -17.43
C PRO A 7 19.67 -7.79 -17.96
N ASP A 8 20.12 -7.43 -19.16
CA ASP A 8 19.63 -6.24 -19.87
C ASP A 8 18.12 -6.38 -20.04
N PHE A 9 17.36 -5.46 -19.45
CA PHE A 9 15.91 -5.41 -19.55
C PHE A 9 15.52 -5.02 -20.97
N ASP A 10 14.55 -5.73 -21.55
CA ASP A 10 13.92 -5.35 -22.81
C ASP A 10 13.05 -4.11 -22.57
N ASP A 11 13.52 -2.96 -23.06
CA ASP A 11 12.85 -1.65 -23.01
C ASP A 11 11.46 -1.64 -23.67
N ASN A 12 11.02 -2.74 -24.30
CA ASN A 12 9.73 -2.84 -25.00
C ASN A 12 8.60 -3.45 -24.17
N LEU A 13 8.78 -3.74 -22.88
CA LEU A 13 7.68 -4.22 -22.04
C LEU A 13 6.75 -3.04 -21.66
N GLU A 14 5.82 -2.72 -22.56
CA GLU A 14 4.84 -1.67 -22.33
C GLU A 14 4.01 -1.99 -21.08
N VAL A 15 4.01 -1.07 -20.11
CA VAL A 15 3.13 -1.06 -18.91
C VAL A 15 1.63 -1.22 -19.28
N SER A 16 1.28 -0.98 -20.56
CA SER A 16 -0.05 -1.18 -21.15
C SER A 16 -0.58 -2.62 -21.06
N GLN A 17 0.26 -3.62 -20.76
CA GLN A 17 -0.13 -5.04 -20.71
C GLN A 17 -0.55 -5.54 -19.32
N LEU A 18 -0.34 -4.76 -18.26
CA LEU A 18 -0.70 -5.18 -16.90
C LEU A 18 -2.19 -4.98 -16.67
N GLU A 19 -2.92 -6.07 -16.47
CA GLU A 19 -4.31 -5.99 -16.01
C GLU A 19 -4.34 -5.23 -14.67
N PRO A 20 -5.22 -4.23 -14.50
CA PRO A 20 -5.34 -3.53 -13.22
C PRO A 20 -5.81 -4.50 -12.13
N PHE A 21 -5.31 -4.33 -10.91
CA PHE A 21 -5.87 -5.04 -9.77
C PHE A 21 -7.33 -4.57 -9.56
N ILE A 22 -8.25 -5.52 -9.49
CA ILE A 22 -9.67 -5.28 -9.16
C ILE A 22 -10.02 -6.08 -7.92
N GLU A 23 -10.53 -5.40 -6.89
CA GLU A 23 -11.10 -6.05 -5.70
C GLU A 23 -12.28 -6.94 -6.12
N ASN A 24 -12.17 -8.23 -5.85
CA ASN A 24 -13.26 -9.19 -5.99
C ASN A 24 -13.21 -10.15 -4.80
N LEU A 25 -14.21 -10.05 -3.93
CA LEU A 25 -14.29 -10.83 -2.69
C LEU A 25 -14.99 -12.19 -2.89
N SER A 26 -15.34 -12.54 -4.12
CA SER A 26 -15.92 -13.84 -4.45
C SER A 26 -14.89 -14.95 -4.31
N ARG A 27 -15.23 -16.00 -3.54
CA ARG A 27 -14.36 -17.15 -3.30
C ARG A 27 -14.82 -18.37 -4.09
N ALA A 28 -13.88 -19.27 -4.40
CA ALA A 28 -14.19 -20.51 -5.10
C ALA A 28 -15.23 -21.37 -4.35
N ARG A 29 -16.06 -22.11 -5.10
CA ARG A 29 -17.09 -23.01 -4.54
C ARG A 29 -16.45 -24.00 -3.56
N ARG A 30 -17.08 -24.21 -2.40
CA ARG A 30 -16.61 -25.09 -1.30
C ARG A 30 -15.37 -24.58 -0.52
N SER A 31 -14.97 -23.33 -0.72
CA SER A 31 -13.98 -22.67 0.15
C SER A 31 -14.42 -22.74 1.61
N LYS A 32 -13.50 -23.11 2.52
CA LYS A 32 -13.82 -23.19 3.95
C LYS A 32 -13.93 -21.77 4.54
N PRO A 33 -14.90 -21.50 5.43
CA PRO A 33 -14.91 -20.26 6.22
C PRO A 33 -13.60 -20.16 7.00
N PHE A 34 -12.96 -18.99 6.97
CA PHE A 34 -11.75 -18.69 7.76
C PHE A 34 -10.45 -19.43 7.38
N LYS A 35 -10.40 -20.07 6.21
CA LYS A 35 -9.15 -20.69 5.69
C LYS A 35 -8.88 -20.24 4.27
N VAL A 36 -7.64 -19.81 4.00
CA VAL A 36 -7.18 -19.48 2.65
C VAL A 36 -7.25 -20.71 1.74
N THR A 37 -7.94 -20.56 0.62
CA THR A 37 -8.01 -21.53 -0.46
C THR A 37 -6.79 -21.34 -1.35
N VAL A 38 -5.80 -22.20 -1.19
CA VAL A 38 -4.60 -22.19 -2.03
C VAL A 38 -4.90 -22.85 -3.38
N PRO A 39 -4.69 -22.17 -4.52
CA PRO A 39 -4.92 -22.73 -5.85
C PRO A 39 -4.07 -23.97 -6.14
N ALA A 40 -4.56 -24.87 -6.99
CA ALA A 40 -3.87 -26.13 -7.31
C ALA A 40 -2.50 -25.92 -7.95
N TYR A 41 -2.37 -24.93 -8.85
CA TYR A 41 -1.08 -24.58 -9.47
C TYR A 41 -0.06 -24.13 -8.42
N PHE A 42 -0.49 -23.38 -7.40
CA PHE A 42 0.40 -22.85 -6.36
C PHE A 42 0.84 -23.98 -5.42
N LYS A 43 -0.07 -24.91 -5.08
CA LYS A 43 0.28 -26.13 -4.33
C LYS A 43 1.29 -26.99 -5.07
N LYS A 44 1.09 -27.19 -6.39
CA LYS A 44 2.01 -27.93 -7.24
C LYS A 44 3.40 -27.28 -7.19
N TRP A 45 3.46 -25.97 -7.41
CA TRP A 45 4.71 -25.23 -7.31
C TRP A 45 5.35 -25.35 -5.93
N LEU A 46 4.62 -25.18 -4.83
CA LEU A 46 5.18 -25.33 -3.47
C LEU A 46 5.83 -26.70 -3.21
N ASN A 47 5.34 -27.75 -3.85
CA ASN A 47 5.88 -29.10 -3.70
C ASN A 47 7.09 -29.37 -4.62
N GLU A 48 7.15 -28.70 -5.77
CA GLU A 48 8.13 -28.97 -6.83
C GLU A 48 9.25 -27.92 -6.90
N ALA A 49 9.02 -26.73 -6.37
CA ALA A 49 9.94 -25.61 -6.49
C ALA A 49 11.22 -25.85 -5.67
N PRO A 50 12.41 -25.54 -6.25
CA PRO A 50 13.64 -25.57 -5.48
C PRO A 50 13.56 -24.55 -4.32
N PRO A 51 14.24 -24.78 -3.19
CA PRO A 51 14.18 -23.90 -2.01
C PRO A 51 14.54 -22.42 -2.22
N LYS A 52 15.14 -22.09 -3.38
CA LYS A 52 15.57 -20.74 -3.77
C LYS A 52 14.87 -20.22 -5.02
N ALA A 53 13.75 -20.82 -5.44
CA ALA A 53 12.96 -20.27 -6.54
C ALA A 53 12.53 -18.84 -6.21
N GLN A 54 12.86 -17.90 -7.10
CA GLN A 54 12.61 -16.48 -6.96
C GLN A 54 11.84 -15.98 -8.19
N PHE A 55 11.08 -14.90 -7.98
CA PHE A 55 10.36 -14.21 -9.04
C PHE A 55 10.54 -12.70 -8.87
N PHE A 56 10.43 -11.97 -9.97
CA PHE A 56 10.30 -10.52 -9.95
C PHE A 56 8.90 -10.10 -10.41
N PHE A 57 8.51 -8.87 -10.10
CA PHE A 57 7.31 -8.24 -10.64
C PHE A 57 7.71 -7.13 -11.62
N PRO A 58 6.99 -6.96 -12.75
CA PRO A 58 7.38 -6.04 -13.82
C PRO A 58 7.35 -4.56 -13.43
N TRP A 59 6.61 -4.19 -12.37
CA TRP A 59 6.57 -2.83 -11.81
C TRP A 59 7.53 -2.63 -10.62
N GLY A 60 8.33 -3.65 -10.31
CA GLY A 60 9.40 -3.57 -9.34
C GLY A 60 10.67 -3.02 -9.95
N ASP A 61 11.12 -1.91 -9.40
CA ASP A 61 12.50 -1.56 -9.09
C ASP A 61 13.44 -2.75 -8.74
N GLU A 62 14.72 -2.78 -9.14
CA GLU A 62 15.81 -1.94 -8.60
C GLU A 62 15.96 -0.50 -9.17
N ASN A 63 14.89 0.27 -9.31
CA ASN A 63 14.89 1.69 -9.69
C ASN A 63 13.51 2.18 -10.23
N ASN A 64 12.38 1.91 -9.55
CA ASN A 64 10.96 2.26 -9.86
C ASN A 64 10.79 3.19 -11.09
N VAL A 65 10.29 2.66 -12.22
CA VAL A 65 10.18 3.46 -13.45
C VAL A 65 9.00 4.42 -13.37
N VAL A 66 9.31 5.67 -13.68
CA VAL A 66 8.45 6.83 -13.58
C VAL A 66 8.17 7.35 -14.99
N ASP A 67 6.94 7.18 -15.49
CA ASP A 67 6.59 7.53 -16.87
C ASP A 67 6.33 9.04 -17.07
N ARG A 68 6.23 9.48 -18.32
CA ARG A 68 5.96 10.88 -18.67
C ARG A 68 4.67 11.40 -18.03
N ARG A 69 3.64 10.54 -17.91
CA ARG A 69 2.37 10.92 -17.30
C ARG A 69 2.55 11.16 -15.81
N PHE A 70 3.32 10.35 -15.11
CA PHE A 70 3.75 10.61 -13.74
C PHE A 70 4.51 11.94 -13.65
N TRP A 71 5.46 12.24 -14.55
CA TRP A 71 6.17 13.52 -14.51
C TRP A 71 5.27 14.72 -14.80
N GLU A 72 4.37 14.62 -15.78
CA GLU A 72 3.37 15.65 -16.08
C GLU A 72 2.39 15.84 -14.93
N CYS A 73 2.08 14.77 -14.21
CA CYS A 73 1.28 14.78 -13.01
C CYS A 73 2.03 15.32 -11.77
N LEU A 74 3.31 14.98 -11.60
CA LEU A 74 4.19 15.45 -10.53
C LEU A 74 4.47 16.95 -10.68
N LEU A 75 4.70 17.40 -11.91
CA LEU A 75 5.00 18.80 -12.25
C LEU A 75 3.73 19.64 -12.48
N GLY A 76 2.54 19.05 -12.44
CA GLY A 76 1.27 19.75 -12.61
C GLY A 76 1.04 20.31 -14.02
N THR A 77 1.69 19.76 -15.04
CA THR A 77 1.69 20.26 -16.42
C THR A 77 0.75 19.51 -17.37
N GLY A 78 0.01 18.50 -16.88
CA GLY A 78 -1.03 17.82 -17.64
C GLY A 78 -2.24 18.71 -17.94
N ALA A 79 -2.93 18.46 -19.06
CA ALA A 79 -4.23 19.08 -19.33
C ALA A 79 -5.14 18.87 -18.10
N TRP A 80 -5.85 19.93 -17.70
CA TRP A 80 -6.65 20.07 -16.46
C TRP A 80 -5.94 20.66 -15.22
N SER A 81 -4.63 20.93 -15.25
CA SER A 81 -3.93 21.56 -14.10
C SER A 81 -4.11 20.81 -12.77
N ALA A 82 -4.59 19.57 -12.82
CA ALA A 82 -4.79 18.70 -11.68
C ALA A 82 -3.46 17.98 -11.45
N GLY A 83 -2.50 18.70 -10.88
CA GLY A 83 -1.29 18.06 -10.35
C GLY A 83 -1.68 16.95 -9.37
N TRP A 84 -0.85 15.91 -9.30
CA TRP A 84 -0.97 14.82 -8.32
C TRP A 84 -0.91 15.25 -6.86
N LEU A 85 -0.69 16.53 -6.62
CA LEU A 85 -0.97 17.20 -5.37
C LEU A 85 -2.48 17.28 -5.12
N ARG A 86 -3.18 16.13 -5.05
CA ARG A 86 -4.36 16.05 -4.18
C ARG A 86 -3.93 16.52 -2.80
N ASP A 87 -4.84 17.14 -2.06
CA ASP A 87 -4.51 17.49 -0.68
C ASP A 87 -4.31 16.22 0.14
N GLU A 88 -4.89 15.08 -0.25
CA GLU A 88 -4.72 13.79 0.39
C GLU A 88 -3.58 12.94 -0.21
N VAL A 89 -2.65 12.50 0.63
CA VAL A 89 -1.57 11.55 0.29
C VAL A 89 -1.70 10.30 1.16
N LEU A 90 -1.83 9.14 0.52
CA LEU A 90 -1.91 7.84 1.18
C LEU A 90 -0.51 7.21 1.26
N PHE A 91 -0.12 6.72 2.44
CA PHE A 91 1.16 6.04 2.64
C PHE A 91 1.09 4.96 3.72
N PRO A 92 1.78 3.82 3.54
CA PRO A 92 1.83 2.79 4.56
C PRO A 92 2.69 3.23 5.75
N ILE A 93 2.22 2.91 6.95
CA ILE A 93 2.89 3.17 8.23
C ILE A 93 3.25 1.80 8.85
N ASN A 94 4.51 1.58 9.18
CA ASN A 94 5.03 0.29 9.66
C ASN A 94 5.65 0.41 11.04
N GLU A 95 5.05 -0.23 12.05
CA GLU A 95 5.77 -0.57 13.28
C GLU A 95 6.68 -1.77 12.99
N PRO A 96 8.02 -1.58 13.00
CA PRO A 96 8.95 -2.58 12.50
C PRO A 96 8.70 -3.97 13.08
N ARG A 97 8.51 -4.95 12.19
CA ARG A 97 8.31 -6.38 12.48
C ARG A 97 7.05 -6.71 13.28
N LYS A 98 6.12 -5.76 13.45
CA LYS A 98 4.95 -5.93 14.31
C LYS A 98 3.63 -5.63 13.63
N HIS A 99 3.50 -4.46 13.02
CA HIS A 99 2.18 -4.00 12.56
C HIS A 99 2.27 -3.02 11.40
N TRP A 100 1.24 -3.03 10.55
CA TRP A 100 1.06 -2.09 9.45
C TRP A 100 -0.28 -1.37 9.59
N ALA A 101 -0.29 -0.07 9.32
CA ALA A 101 -1.49 0.73 9.17
C ALA A 101 -1.37 1.60 7.91
N LEU A 102 -2.48 2.21 7.48
CA LEU A 102 -2.47 3.17 6.39
C LEU A 102 -2.62 4.58 6.95
N GLY A 103 -1.73 5.50 6.56
CA GLY A 103 -1.86 6.93 6.82
C GLY A 103 -2.42 7.66 5.61
N GLU A 104 -3.29 8.62 5.85
CA GLU A 104 -3.74 9.62 4.89
C GLU A 104 -3.35 11.00 5.41
N LEU A 105 -2.40 11.67 4.76
CA LEU A 105 -2.04 13.04 5.06
C LEU A 105 -2.89 13.99 4.22
N HIS A 106 -3.68 14.84 4.87
CA HIS A 106 -4.25 16.02 4.24
C HIS A 106 -3.25 17.18 4.33
N ILE A 107 -2.47 17.40 3.27
CA ILE A 107 -1.35 18.35 3.17
C ILE A 107 -1.79 19.75 3.57
N HIS A 108 -2.98 20.21 3.20
CA HIS A 108 -3.38 21.58 3.50
C HIS A 108 -3.57 21.83 5.00
N THR A 109 -4.03 20.83 5.75
CA THR A 109 -4.30 20.97 7.19
C THR A 109 -3.22 20.34 8.08
N GLY A 110 -2.32 19.56 7.50
CA GLY A 110 -1.35 18.75 8.24
C GLY A 110 -1.97 17.61 9.03
N VAL A 111 -3.26 17.29 8.84
CA VAL A 111 -3.92 16.20 9.57
C VAL A 111 -3.57 14.88 8.91
N VAL A 112 -2.99 13.96 9.68
CA VAL A 112 -2.83 12.55 9.29
C VAL A 112 -3.93 11.70 9.92
N THR A 113 -4.77 11.11 9.09
CA THR A 113 -5.76 10.10 9.47
C THR A 113 -5.13 8.71 9.41
N ILE A 114 -5.14 7.97 10.52
CA ILE A 114 -4.62 6.61 10.61
C ILE A 114 -5.76 5.60 10.50
N TYR A 115 -5.71 4.75 9.48
CA TYR A 115 -6.60 3.61 9.29
C TYR A 115 -5.94 2.35 9.83
N ASP A 116 -6.29 1.99 11.07
CA ASP A 116 -5.66 0.93 11.83
C ASP A 116 -6.61 -0.25 12.08
N SER A 117 -6.35 -1.39 11.44
CA SER A 117 -7.11 -2.63 11.61
C SER A 117 -6.82 -3.34 12.93
N PHE A 118 -5.88 -2.87 13.76
CA PHE A 118 -5.50 -3.49 15.02
C PHE A 118 -5.38 -2.48 16.16
N ARG A 119 -6.26 -1.47 16.14
CA ARG A 119 -6.20 -0.30 17.02
C ARG A 119 -6.13 -0.66 18.51
N HIS A 120 -6.83 -1.71 18.92
CA HIS A 120 -6.85 -2.17 20.32
C HIS A 120 -5.48 -2.67 20.84
N HIS A 121 -4.54 -2.99 19.95
CA HIS A 121 -3.20 -3.38 20.33
C HIS A 121 -2.22 -2.22 20.21
N THR A 122 -2.35 -1.41 19.16
CA THR A 122 -1.45 -0.29 18.88
C THR A 122 -1.53 0.80 19.95
N TYR A 123 -2.70 1.09 20.54
CA TYR A 123 -2.83 2.13 21.58
C TYR A 123 -1.97 1.86 22.83
N ARG A 124 -1.52 0.61 23.05
CA ARG A 124 -0.66 0.27 24.20
C ARG A 124 0.82 0.43 23.90
N HIS A 125 1.18 0.67 22.64
CA HIS A 125 2.57 0.65 22.18
C HIS A 125 3.13 2.07 22.14
N ILE A 126 4.30 2.27 22.77
CA ILE A 126 5.05 3.54 22.75
C ILE A 126 5.33 3.99 21.31
N TRP A 127 5.52 3.03 20.40
CA TRP A 127 5.78 3.34 19.01
C TRP A 127 4.67 4.18 18.38
N TRP A 128 3.40 3.82 18.56
CA TRP A 128 2.26 4.51 17.94
C TRP A 128 1.91 5.83 18.61
N ASN A 129 2.11 5.92 19.93
CA ASN A 129 1.72 7.11 20.70
C ASN A 129 2.83 8.16 20.85
N LYS A 130 4.09 7.79 20.60
CA LYS A 130 5.24 8.67 20.81
C LYS A 130 6.21 8.64 19.65
N THR A 131 6.83 7.49 19.37
CA THR A 131 7.95 7.41 18.42
C THR A 131 7.55 7.79 17.00
N MET A 132 6.47 7.20 16.47
CA MET A 132 5.98 7.49 15.13
C MET A 132 5.52 8.96 15.02
N PRO A 133 4.68 9.50 15.92
CA PRO A 133 4.29 10.91 15.89
C PRO A 133 5.48 11.89 15.93
N GLU A 134 6.48 11.64 16.78
CA GLU A 134 7.68 12.49 16.87
C GLU A 134 8.51 12.45 15.57
N ILE A 135 8.80 11.25 15.05
CA ILE A 135 9.62 11.08 13.86
C ILE A 135 8.91 11.66 12.63
N PHE A 136 7.66 11.28 12.40
CA PHE A 136 6.91 11.70 11.23
C PHE A 136 6.53 13.17 11.33
N GLY A 137 6.19 13.66 12.53
CA GLY A 137 5.91 15.07 12.80
C GLY A 137 7.10 15.98 12.52
N TYR A 138 8.33 15.48 12.63
CA TYR A 138 9.53 16.21 12.19
C TYR A 138 9.82 16.02 10.69
N ARG A 139 9.78 14.77 10.20
CA ARG A 139 10.26 14.43 8.85
C ARG A 139 9.30 14.87 7.74
N LEU A 140 8.00 14.71 7.93
CA LEU A 140 7.01 15.04 6.89
C LEU A 140 6.96 16.56 6.61
N PRO A 141 6.79 17.46 7.60
CA PRO A 141 6.86 18.91 7.35
C PRO A 141 8.16 19.34 6.69
N LYS A 142 9.29 18.80 7.18
CA LYS A 142 10.61 19.11 6.63
C LYS A 142 10.68 18.73 5.15
N TYR A 143 10.27 17.50 4.80
CA TYR A 143 10.25 17.03 3.41
C TYR A 143 9.35 17.92 2.53
N LEU A 144 8.12 18.19 2.97
CA LEU A 144 7.17 19.01 2.21
C LEU A 144 7.68 20.45 1.99
N LYS A 145 8.40 21.01 2.98
CA LYS A 145 9.03 22.33 2.89
C LYS A 145 10.23 22.31 1.95
N GLU A 146 11.17 21.39 2.14
CA GLU A 146 12.43 21.29 1.36
C GLU A 146 12.16 21.00 -0.13
N HIS A 147 11.10 20.28 -0.44
CA HIS A 147 10.69 19.97 -1.82
C HIS A 147 9.65 20.96 -2.40
N GLY A 148 9.37 22.08 -1.72
CA GLY A 148 8.49 23.13 -2.24
C GLY A 148 7.02 22.74 -2.36
N VAL A 149 6.58 21.66 -1.73
CA VAL A 149 5.18 21.20 -1.80
C VAL A 149 4.26 22.20 -1.12
N LEU A 150 4.65 22.72 0.05
CA LEU A 150 3.86 23.70 0.80
C LEU A 150 3.74 25.02 0.03
N SER A 151 4.85 25.54 -0.51
CA SER A 151 4.85 26.78 -1.29
C SER A 151 4.05 26.64 -2.58
N ALA A 152 4.17 25.51 -3.30
CA ALA A 152 3.38 25.23 -4.50
C ALA A 152 1.87 25.19 -4.24
N LYS A 153 1.47 24.83 -3.01
CA LYS A 153 0.06 24.83 -2.57
C LYS A 153 -0.39 26.13 -1.89
N GLY A 154 0.47 27.15 -1.82
CA GLY A 154 0.17 28.40 -1.11
C GLY A 154 -0.02 28.23 0.40
N ILE A 155 0.55 27.17 0.98
CA ILE A 155 0.49 26.90 2.42
C ILE A 155 1.63 27.65 3.10
N GLU A 156 1.29 28.38 4.16
CA GLU A 156 2.25 29.06 5.02
C GLU A 156 3.19 28.02 5.67
N THR A 157 4.50 28.23 5.56
CA THR A 157 5.49 27.21 5.97
C THR A 157 5.93 27.33 7.44
N ASP A 158 5.83 28.52 8.01
CA ASP A 158 6.26 28.88 9.36
C ASP A 158 5.12 28.68 10.37
N GLY A 159 4.93 27.43 10.74
CA GLY A 159 3.83 27.02 11.63
C GLY A 159 3.13 25.77 11.15
N TYR A 160 3.42 25.32 9.93
CA TYR A 160 2.95 24.05 9.42
C TYR A 160 3.42 22.89 10.31
N ALA A 161 2.46 22.14 10.84
CA ALA A 161 2.70 21.02 11.74
C ALA A 161 1.78 19.86 11.39
N ILE A 162 2.25 18.63 11.66
CA ILE A 162 1.42 17.45 11.54
C ILE A 162 0.65 17.21 12.83
N THR A 163 -0.64 16.93 12.68
CA THR A 163 -1.51 16.42 13.75
C THR A 163 -2.05 15.04 13.38
N TRP A 164 -2.54 14.31 14.37
CA TRP A 164 -2.88 12.89 14.22
C TRP A 164 -4.31 12.62 14.67
N LYS A 165 -5.04 11.85 13.88
CA LYS A 165 -6.31 11.25 14.30
C LYS A 165 -6.39 9.82 13.80
N PHE A 166 -7.17 8.99 14.48
CA PHE A 166 -7.50 7.66 14.00
C PHE A 166 -8.85 7.74 13.27
N ALA A 167 -8.97 7.04 12.15
CA ALA A 167 -10.27 6.85 11.51
C ALA A 167 -11.18 6.04 12.43
N ASP A 168 -12.43 6.49 12.53
CA ASP A 168 -13.47 5.73 13.20
C ASP A 168 -13.98 4.61 12.31
N ASN A 169 -14.51 3.54 12.92
CA ASN A 169 -15.16 2.41 12.22
C ASN A 169 -14.29 1.67 11.19
N VAL A 170 -12.96 1.70 11.34
CA VAL A 170 -12.07 0.85 10.55
C VAL A 170 -12.31 -0.62 10.92
N PRO A 171 -12.57 -1.51 9.95
CA PRO A 171 -12.73 -2.93 10.23
C PRO A 171 -11.53 -3.49 11.00
N GLN A 172 -11.82 -4.15 12.12
CA GLN A 172 -10.78 -4.75 12.94
C GLN A 172 -10.42 -6.13 12.38
N GLN A 173 -9.12 -6.38 12.26
CA GLN A 173 -8.60 -7.69 11.89
C GLN A 173 -8.92 -8.70 12.99
N CYS A 174 -9.20 -9.94 12.60
CA CYS A 174 -9.69 -10.95 13.53
C CYS A 174 -8.76 -12.16 13.70
N THR A 175 -7.57 -12.23 13.09
CA THR A 175 -6.90 -13.54 12.88
C THR A 175 -5.39 -13.62 13.11
N ASP A 176 -4.93 -14.88 13.22
CA ASP A 176 -3.56 -15.38 13.40
C ASP A 176 -2.63 -15.20 12.17
N TYR A 177 -3.17 -14.84 10.98
CA TYR A 177 -2.38 -14.77 9.73
C TYR A 177 -1.62 -13.45 9.52
N GLY A 178 -1.66 -12.53 10.49
CA GLY A 178 -1.05 -11.21 10.36
C GLY A 178 -1.69 -10.38 9.25
N ASP A 179 -2.99 -10.10 9.37
CA ASP A 179 -3.79 -9.45 8.31
C ASP A 179 -3.57 -7.94 8.15
N CYS A 180 -2.77 -7.31 9.02
CA CYS A 180 -2.57 -5.86 9.01
C CYS A 180 -2.13 -5.32 7.65
N GLY A 181 -1.20 -5.99 6.98
CA GLY A 181 -0.77 -5.63 5.62
C GLY A 181 -1.87 -5.80 4.58
N ILE A 182 -2.74 -6.82 4.72
CA ILE A 182 -3.91 -7.00 3.83
C ILE A 182 -4.89 -5.85 4.01
N TRP A 183 -5.14 -5.42 5.25
CA TRP A 183 -6.00 -4.26 5.52
C TRP A 183 -5.44 -2.95 5.02
N VAL A 184 -4.11 -2.77 5.02
CA VAL A 184 -3.48 -1.63 4.32
C VAL A 184 -3.83 -1.65 2.84
N CYS A 185 -3.69 -2.79 2.16
CA CYS A 185 -4.03 -2.90 0.74
C CYS A 185 -5.52 -2.66 0.46
N ILE A 186 -6.41 -3.24 1.28
CA ILE A 186 -7.87 -3.03 1.17
C ILE A 186 -8.23 -1.56 1.34
N ASN A 187 -7.74 -0.91 2.40
CA ASN A 187 -8.03 0.48 2.69
C ASN A 187 -7.48 1.40 1.59
N LEU A 188 -6.25 1.15 1.13
CA LEU A 188 -5.64 1.89 0.03
C LEU A 188 -6.49 1.78 -1.24
N TYR A 189 -6.85 0.57 -1.64
CA TYR A 189 -7.68 0.34 -2.82
C TYR A 189 -9.02 1.07 -2.70
N ARG A 190 -9.72 0.89 -1.57
CA ARG A 190 -11.06 1.44 -1.38
C ARG A 190 -11.07 2.97 -1.31
N LEU A 191 -10.12 3.59 -0.60
CA LEU A 191 -10.00 5.06 -0.56
C LEU A 191 -9.71 5.62 -1.95
N CYS A 192 -8.77 5.03 -2.70
CA CYS A 192 -8.46 5.46 -4.07
C CYS A 192 -9.66 5.35 -5.04
N HIS A 193 -10.58 4.43 -4.78
CA HIS A 193 -11.78 4.19 -5.59
C HIS A 193 -13.06 4.78 -4.99
N ASN A 194 -12.95 5.58 -3.92
CA ASN A 194 -14.10 6.16 -3.22
C ASN A 194 -15.15 5.11 -2.79
N MET A 195 -14.66 3.94 -2.35
CA MET A 195 -15.47 2.82 -1.87
C MET A 195 -15.57 2.83 -0.35
N SER A 196 -16.68 2.30 0.17
CA SER A 196 -16.87 2.12 1.61
C SER A 196 -15.80 1.22 2.23
N LEU A 197 -15.24 1.64 3.36
CA LEU A 197 -14.32 0.81 4.14
C LEU A 197 -15.01 -0.31 4.93
N ASN A 198 -16.33 -0.25 5.13
CA ASN A 198 -17.07 -1.26 5.89
C ASN A 198 -16.83 -2.67 5.36
N ALA A 199 -16.71 -3.61 6.29
CA ALA A 199 -16.62 -5.04 6.02
C ALA A 199 -17.50 -5.79 7.02
N GLU A 200 -18.56 -6.43 6.52
CA GLU A 200 -19.54 -7.16 7.35
C GLU A 200 -18.86 -8.26 8.16
N ASP A 201 -17.95 -9.01 7.52
CA ASP A 201 -17.08 -10.00 8.18
C ASP A 201 -15.62 -9.68 7.82
N PRO A 202 -14.89 -8.93 8.68
CA PRO A 202 -13.52 -8.54 8.42
C PRO A 202 -12.60 -9.75 8.17
N ALA A 203 -12.78 -10.86 8.89
CA ALA A 203 -11.97 -12.05 8.74
C ALA A 203 -12.15 -12.70 7.35
N LYS A 204 -13.40 -12.87 6.91
CA LYS A 204 -13.68 -13.42 5.57
C LYS A 204 -13.23 -12.47 4.46
N THR A 205 -13.39 -11.16 4.65
CA THR A 205 -12.95 -10.13 3.70
C THR A 205 -11.44 -10.21 3.48
N ALA A 206 -10.66 -10.24 4.57
CA ALA A 206 -9.20 -10.34 4.49
C ALA A 206 -8.75 -11.62 3.77
N ILE A 207 -9.41 -12.76 4.02
CA ILE A 207 -9.09 -14.03 3.35
C ILE A 207 -9.41 -13.98 1.85
N ALA A 208 -10.59 -13.47 1.48
CA ALA A 208 -10.97 -13.35 0.07
C ALA A 208 -10.02 -12.41 -0.68
N TYR A 209 -9.69 -11.26 -0.08
CA TYR A 209 -8.74 -10.31 -0.67
C TYR A 209 -7.35 -10.92 -0.82
N ARG A 210 -6.88 -11.67 0.18
CA ARG A 210 -5.61 -12.41 0.13
C ARG A 210 -5.58 -13.43 -1.01
N GLU A 211 -6.65 -14.20 -1.19
CA GLU A 211 -6.79 -15.15 -2.30
C GLU A 211 -6.72 -14.43 -3.66
N ARG A 212 -7.44 -13.30 -3.80
CA ARG A 212 -7.43 -12.48 -5.01
C ARG A 212 -6.04 -11.89 -5.28
N MET A 213 -5.36 -11.39 -4.26
CA MET A 213 -4.04 -10.81 -4.38
C MET A 213 -2.99 -11.86 -4.76
N VAL A 214 -3.07 -13.08 -4.20
CA VAL A 214 -2.21 -14.20 -4.61
C VAL A 214 -2.44 -14.56 -6.07
N ASP A 215 -3.69 -14.69 -6.52
CA ASP A 215 -4.01 -14.98 -7.93
C ASP A 215 -3.48 -13.88 -8.87
N TYR A 216 -3.69 -12.62 -8.50
CA TYR A 216 -3.19 -11.47 -9.25
C TYR A 216 -1.66 -11.48 -9.36
N LEU A 217 -0.95 -11.47 -8.23
CA LEU A 217 0.51 -11.45 -8.22
C LEU A 217 1.09 -12.67 -8.95
N TRP A 218 0.48 -13.86 -8.79
CA TRP A 218 0.95 -15.06 -9.45
C TRP A 218 0.96 -14.97 -10.98
N LYS A 219 -0.02 -14.27 -11.57
CA LYS A 219 -0.13 -14.06 -13.01
C LYS A 219 0.88 -13.05 -13.55
N GLN A 220 1.29 -12.12 -12.71
CA GLN A 220 2.14 -11.00 -13.08
C GLN A 220 3.63 -11.25 -12.80
N LYS A 221 3.97 -12.38 -12.17
CA LYS A 221 5.35 -12.72 -11.82
C LYS A 221 6.16 -13.08 -13.06
N ILE A 222 7.43 -12.70 -13.07
CA ILE A 222 8.43 -13.11 -14.06
C ILE A 222 9.33 -14.17 -13.41
N GLU A 223 9.45 -15.34 -14.05
CA GLU A 223 10.28 -16.45 -13.59
C GLU A 223 11.73 -16.26 -14.02
N ILE A 224 12.67 -16.75 -13.20
CA ILE A 224 14.13 -16.65 -13.39
C ILE A 224 14.69 -18.01 -13.79
#